data_AF-A0A0Q4FMH6-F1
#
_entry.id   AF-A0A0Q4FMH6-F1
#
_cell.length_a   1.000
_cell.length_b   1.000
_cell.length_c   1.000
_cell.angle_alpha   90.00
_cell.angle_beta   90.00
_cell.angle_gamma   90.00
#
_symmetry.space_group_name_H-M   'P 1'
#
loop_
_entity.id
_entity.type
_entity.pdbx_description
1 polymer ?
#
loop_
_entity_poly.entity_id
_entity_poly.type
_entity_poly.pdbx_seq_one_letter_code
_entity_poly.pdbx_strand_id
1 'polypeptide(L)'
;MRQKLIDRIGDQIELAKAAETGQSFQRVKYRRSRDIESEQVSETVVKTRVRPWWTEDQDGSILLWVKYGNTNLELAKGKPAIRIASREQLVPALETVREAVRAGELDKQIEGAVAAFKTRFRK
;
A
#
# COMPACT_ATOMS: atom_id res chain seq x y z
N MET A 1 -3.50 13.85 0.59
CA MET A 1 -2.60 12.94 -0.14
C MET A 1 -2.06 11.84 0.78
N ARG A 2 -1.56 12.20 1.97
CA ARG A 2 -1.11 11.27 3.03
C ARG A 2 -2.11 10.18 3.41
N GLN A 3 -3.39 10.51 3.60
CA GLN A 3 -4.42 9.55 4.01
C GLN A 3 -4.51 8.33 3.09
N LYS A 4 -4.40 8.53 1.77
CA LYS A 4 -4.44 7.42 0.80
C LYS A 4 -3.30 6.43 1.01
N LEU A 5 -2.09 6.93 1.35
CA LEU A 5 -0.94 6.08 1.64
C LEU A 5 -1.13 5.36 2.98
N ILE A 6 -1.60 6.07 4.01
CA ILE A 6 -1.90 5.50 5.34
C ILE A 6 -2.91 4.36 5.24
N ASP A 7 -3.99 4.53 4.47
CA ASP A 7 -5.01 3.50 4.26
C ASP A 7 -4.41 2.28 3.55
N ARG A 8 -3.56 2.52 2.53
CA ARG A 8 -2.90 1.43 1.79
C ARG A 8 -1.89 0.68 2.63
N ILE A 9 -1.12 1.36 3.48
CA ILE A 9 -0.23 0.73 4.44
C ILE A 9 -1.06 -0.07 5.46
N GLY A 10 -2.22 0.43 5.88
CA GLY A 10 -3.18 -0.34 6.69
C GLY A 10 -3.59 -1.66 6.02
N ASP A 11 -3.97 -1.61 4.74
CA ASP A 11 -4.29 -2.81 3.96
C ASP A 11 -3.09 -3.80 3.93
N GLN A 12 -1.84 -3.30 3.85
CA GLN A 12 -0.63 -4.12 3.87
C GLN A 12 -0.36 -4.75 5.25
N ILE A 13 -0.64 -4.05 6.34
CA ILE A 13 -0.50 -4.56 7.70
C ILE A 13 -1.48 -5.73 7.92
N GLU A 14 -2.74 -5.55 7.53
CA GLU A 14 -3.74 -6.62 7.62
C GLU A 14 -3.37 -7.81 6.72
N LEU A 15 -2.85 -7.55 5.51
CA LEU A 15 -2.34 -8.60 4.64
C LEU A 15 -1.15 -9.34 5.25
N ALA A 16 -0.22 -8.65 5.91
CA ALA A 16 0.94 -9.26 6.56
C ALA A 16 0.53 -10.15 7.74
N LYS A 17 -0.39 -9.65 8.60
CA LYS A 17 -0.97 -10.42 9.70
C LYS A 17 -1.74 -11.65 9.21
N ALA A 18 -2.55 -11.50 8.17
CA ALA A 18 -3.23 -12.64 7.55
C ALA A 18 -2.25 -13.65 6.96
N ALA A 19 -1.18 -13.18 6.32
CA ALA A 19 -0.16 -14.05 5.77
C ALA A 19 0.57 -14.84 6.87
N GLU A 20 0.85 -14.24 8.04
CA GLU A 20 1.42 -14.93 9.21
C GLU A 20 0.53 -16.05 9.72
N THR A 21 -0.79 -15.85 9.73
CA THR A 21 -1.77 -16.86 10.17
C THR A 21 -2.16 -17.85 9.07
N GLY A 22 -1.57 -17.74 7.87
CA GLY A 22 -1.92 -18.57 6.70
C GLY A 22 -3.27 -18.23 6.06
N GLN A 23 -3.87 -17.11 6.44
CA GLN A 23 -5.16 -16.63 5.92
C GLN A 23 -4.99 -15.72 4.70
N SER A 24 -6.02 -15.65 3.86
CA SER A 24 -6.04 -14.75 2.72
C SER A 24 -6.76 -13.44 3.07
N PHE A 25 -6.11 -12.30 2.79
CA PHE A 25 -6.72 -10.98 2.99
C PHE A 25 -7.23 -10.40 1.66
N GLN A 26 -8.45 -9.86 1.70
CA GLN A 26 -9.05 -9.14 0.58
C GLN A 26 -9.65 -7.84 1.10
N ARG A 27 -9.38 -6.73 0.41
CA ARG A 27 -9.99 -5.45 0.75
C ARG A 27 -11.42 -5.43 0.25
N VAL A 28 -12.36 -5.26 1.16
CA VAL A 28 -13.78 -5.10 0.84
C VAL A 28 -14.10 -3.61 0.70
N LYS A 29 -14.74 -3.23 -0.41
CA LYS A 29 -15.31 -1.88 -0.60
C LYS A 29 -16.75 -1.98 -1.03
N TYR A 30 -17.60 -1.14 -0.46
CA TYR A 30 -18.97 -0.97 -0.88
C TYR A 30 -19.02 0.05 -2.02
N ARG A 31 -19.53 -0.38 -3.18
CA ARG A 31 -19.74 0.50 -4.33
C ARG A 31 -21.24 0.63 -4.54
N ARG A 32 -21.76 1.84 -4.40
CA ARG A 32 -23.12 2.17 -4.85
C ARG A 32 -23.09 2.32 -6.37
N SER A 33 -23.84 1.48 -7.05
CA SER A 33 -24.11 1.58 -8.48
C SER A 33 -25.57 1.96 -8.66
N ARG A 34 -25.82 3.01 -9.43
CA ARG A 34 -27.17 3.33 -9.90
C ARG A 34 -27.33 2.62 -11.24
N ASP A 35 -28.32 1.75 -11.30
CA ASP A 35 -28.70 1.13 -12.56
C ASP A 35 -29.47 2.17 -13.40
N ILE A 36 -29.12 2.28 -14.68
CA ILE A 36 -29.57 3.36 -15.56
C ILE A 36 -30.98 3.06 -16.09
N GLU A 37 -31.36 1.78 -16.17
CA GLU A 37 -32.68 1.36 -16.64
C GLU A 37 -33.74 1.31 -15.53
N SER A 38 -33.37 0.94 -14.30
CA SER A 38 -34.34 0.74 -13.21
C SER A 38 -34.36 1.85 -12.16
N GLU A 39 -33.50 2.88 -12.30
CA GLU A 39 -33.23 3.93 -11.30
C GLU A 39 -32.89 3.45 -9.88
N GLN A 40 -32.79 2.13 -9.66
CA GLN A 40 -32.52 1.52 -8.37
C GLN A 40 -31.05 1.71 -7.98
N VAL A 41 -30.83 2.10 -6.72
CA VAL A 41 -29.51 2.21 -6.13
C VAL A 41 -29.18 0.89 -5.45
N SER A 42 -28.27 0.12 -6.04
CA SER A 42 -27.76 -1.12 -5.46
C SER A 42 -26.40 -0.89 -4.81
N GLU A 43 -26.20 -1.47 -3.63
CA GLU A 43 -24.89 -1.48 -2.96
C GLU A 43 -24.19 -2.81 -3.24
N THR A 44 -23.18 -2.79 -4.11
CA THR A 44 -22.42 -3.98 -4.45
C THR A 44 -21.14 -4.05 -3.62
N VAL A 45 -20.88 -5.22 -3.06
CA VAL A 45 -19.64 -5.52 -2.32
C VAL A 45 -18.54 -5.88 -3.32
N VAL A 46 -17.59 -4.97 -3.53
CA VAL A 46 -16.42 -5.19 -4.38
C VAL A 46 -15.24 -5.66 -3.54
N LYS A 47 -14.88 -6.94 -3.70
CA LYS A 47 -13.67 -7.52 -3.08
C LYS A 47 -12.49 -7.31 -4.02
N THR A 48 -11.46 -6.60 -3.55
CA THR A 48 -10.24 -6.36 -4.32
C THR A 48 -9.08 -7.08 -3.64
N ARG A 49 -8.37 -7.92 -4.41
CA ARG A 49 -7.13 -8.55 -3.93
C ARG A 49 -6.07 -7.48 -3.70
N VAL A 50 -5.51 -7.44 -2.49
CA VAL A 50 -4.37 -6.60 -2.18
C VAL A 50 -3.11 -7.37 -2.55
N ARG A 51 -2.29 -6.80 -3.43
CA ARG A 51 -0.98 -7.37 -3.76
C ARG A 51 0.01 -6.99 -2.64
N PRO A 52 0.79 -7.95 -2.13
CA PRO A 52 1.81 -7.65 -1.14
C PRO A 52 2.84 -6.70 -1.75
N TRP A 53 3.30 -5.78 -0.90
CA TRP A 53 4.36 -4.83 -1.22
C TRP A 53 5.74 -5.35 -0.86
N TRP A 54 5.82 -6.58 -0.36
CA TRP A 54 7.05 -7.22 0.02
C TRP A 54 7.25 -8.54 -0.74
N THR A 55 8.49 -8.97 -0.82
CA THR A 55 8.86 -10.33 -1.24
C THR A 55 9.84 -10.92 -0.26
N GLU A 56 9.73 -12.22 -0.04
CA GLU A 56 10.75 -12.99 0.66
C GLU A 56 11.90 -13.29 -0.31
N ASP A 57 13.11 -13.17 0.20
CA ASP A 57 14.37 -13.51 -0.46
C ASP A 57 14.78 -14.94 -0.06
N GLN A 58 15.74 -15.52 -0.79
CA GLN A 58 16.19 -16.90 -0.52
C GLN A 58 16.80 -17.07 0.87
N ASP A 59 17.39 -16.00 1.41
CA ASP A 59 17.98 -15.96 2.75
C ASP A 59 16.95 -15.84 3.88
N GLY A 60 15.65 -15.80 3.57
CA GLY A 60 14.57 -15.56 4.54
C GLY A 60 14.38 -14.08 4.92
N SER A 61 15.21 -13.19 4.39
CA SER A 61 15.02 -11.75 4.51
C SER A 61 13.88 -11.26 3.62
N ILE A 62 13.29 -10.12 3.96
CA ILE A 62 12.17 -9.54 3.22
C ILE A 62 12.57 -8.19 2.63
N LEU A 63 12.24 -7.97 1.36
CA LEU A 63 12.35 -6.67 0.70
C LEU A 63 10.97 -6.03 0.62
N LEU A 64 10.80 -4.88 1.28
CA LEU A 64 9.55 -4.11 1.32
C LEU A 64 9.66 -2.86 0.43
N TRP A 65 8.77 -2.73 -0.55
CA TRP A 65 8.63 -1.54 -1.40
C TRP A 65 7.40 -0.74 -1.00
N VAL A 66 7.58 0.46 -0.44
CA VAL A 66 6.45 1.34 -0.13
C VAL A 66 5.98 2.00 -1.42
N LYS A 67 4.70 1.84 -1.79
CA LYS A 67 4.16 2.37 -3.05
C LYS A 67 3.14 3.47 -2.82
N TYR A 68 3.25 4.56 -3.57
CA TYR A 68 2.22 5.57 -3.70
C TYR A 68 1.61 5.52 -5.10
N GLY A 69 0.39 4.99 -5.20
CA GLY A 69 -0.24 4.74 -6.49
C GLY A 69 0.55 3.71 -7.28
N ASN A 70 1.11 4.12 -8.43
CA ASN A 70 1.94 3.27 -9.30
C ASN A 70 3.44 3.55 -9.18
N THR A 71 3.85 4.39 -8.23
CA THR A 71 5.24 4.82 -8.03
C THR A 71 5.77 4.28 -6.70
N ASN A 72 6.99 3.71 -6.71
CA ASN A 72 7.68 3.31 -5.48
C ASN A 72 8.25 4.57 -4.80
N LEU A 73 8.02 4.69 -3.50
CA LEU A 73 8.61 5.75 -2.68
C LEU A 73 10.01 5.33 -2.25
N GLU A 74 10.98 6.19 -2.55
CA GLU A 74 12.36 6.01 -2.13
C GLU A 74 12.53 6.61 -0.74
N LEU A 75 12.57 5.76 0.28
CA LEU A 75 12.65 6.18 1.69
C LEU A 75 14.07 6.63 2.08
N ALA A 76 15.08 6.08 1.41
CA ALA A 76 16.48 6.47 1.55
C ALA A 76 17.14 6.58 0.17
N LYS A 77 18.02 7.57 -0.01
CA LYS A 77 18.71 7.86 -1.28
C LYS A 77 19.44 6.61 -1.80
N GLY A 78 19.11 6.17 -3.02
CA GLY A 78 19.60 4.98 -3.69
C GLY A 78 18.95 3.65 -3.26
N LYS A 79 18.01 3.65 -2.32
CA LYS A 79 17.39 2.44 -1.76
C LYS A 79 15.85 2.48 -1.90
N PRO A 80 15.30 1.91 -2.98
CA PRO A 80 13.86 1.91 -3.23
C PRO A 80 13.09 0.88 -2.37
N ALA A 81 13.79 0.05 -1.59
CA ALA A 81 13.22 -0.98 -0.74
C ALA A 81 13.86 -0.97 0.65
N ILE A 82 13.07 -1.28 1.67
CA ILE A 82 13.56 -1.58 3.02
C ILE A 82 13.87 -3.08 3.07
N ARG A 83 15.10 -3.44 3.43
CA ARG A 83 15.45 -4.83 3.75
C ARG A 83 15.14 -5.08 5.22
N ILE A 84 14.33 -6.10 5.47
CA ILE A 84 13.87 -6.53 6.78
C ILE A 84 14.47 -7.92 7.01
N ALA A 85 15.05 -8.16 8.18
CA ALA A 85 15.77 -9.40 8.45
C ALA A 85 14.85 -10.62 8.58
N SER A 86 13.63 -10.42 9.08
CA SER A 86 12.66 -11.50 9.32
C SER A 86 11.22 -11.07 9.05
N ARG A 87 10.35 -12.06 8.88
CA ARG A 87 8.91 -11.83 8.68
C ARG A 87 8.22 -11.18 9.86
N GLU A 88 8.62 -11.52 11.07
CA GLU A 88 8.10 -10.93 12.31
C GLU A 88 8.34 -9.42 12.40
N GLN A 89 9.40 -8.92 11.75
CA GLN A 89 9.72 -7.50 11.71
C GLN A 89 8.95 -6.74 10.61
N LEU A 90 8.22 -7.44 9.72
CA LEU A 90 7.48 -6.82 8.63
C LEU A 90 6.35 -5.92 9.12
N VAL A 91 5.53 -6.42 10.05
CA VAL A 91 4.40 -5.67 10.61
C VAL A 91 4.89 -4.41 11.37
N PRO A 92 5.87 -4.51 12.30
CA PRO A 92 6.45 -3.34 12.95
C PRO A 92 7.06 -2.33 11.97
N ALA A 93 7.73 -2.80 10.91
CA ALA A 93 8.29 -1.91 9.88
C ALA A 93 7.19 -1.14 9.13
N LEU A 94 6.09 -1.82 8.75
CA LEU A 94 4.94 -1.17 8.11
C LEU A 94 4.26 -0.15 9.05
N GLU A 95 4.16 -0.46 10.35
CA GLU A 95 3.62 0.47 11.35
C GLU A 95 4.52 1.70 11.51
N THR A 96 5.84 1.51 11.60
CA THR A 96 6.82 2.60 11.65
C THR A 96 6.71 3.52 10.44
N VAL A 97 6.61 2.95 9.23
CA VAL A 97 6.39 3.73 8.00
C VAL A 97 5.06 4.48 8.07
N ARG A 98 3.99 3.86 8.57
CA ARG A 98 2.68 4.52 8.71
C ARG A 98 2.75 5.73 9.62
N GLU A 99 3.48 5.63 10.73
CA GLU A 99 3.69 6.72 11.67
C GLU A 99 4.53 7.86 11.08
N ALA A 100 5.64 7.53 10.40
CA ALA A 100 6.43 8.52 9.67
C ALA A 100 5.61 9.28 8.61
N VAL A 101 4.71 8.59 7.89
CA VAL A 101 3.76 9.24 6.97
C VAL A 101 2.77 10.14 7.70
N ARG A 102 2.28 9.72 8.88
CA ARG A 102 1.36 10.53 9.71
C ARG A 102 2.03 11.79 10.23
N ALA A 103 3.28 11.68 10.68
CA ALA A 103 4.12 12.80 11.11
C ALA A 103 4.47 13.75 9.95
N GLY A 104 4.32 13.30 8.70
CA GLY A 104 4.63 14.09 7.51
C GLY A 104 6.11 14.09 7.14
N GLU A 105 6.90 13.18 7.71
CA GLU A 105 8.34 13.06 7.42
C GLU A 105 8.62 12.61 5.98
N LEU A 106 7.65 11.90 5.38
CA LEU A 106 7.73 11.36 4.03
C LEU A 106 7.04 12.21 2.97
N ASP A 107 6.61 13.43 3.32
CA ASP A 107 5.86 14.28 2.40
C ASP A 107 6.65 14.70 1.18
N LYS A 108 7.93 15.03 1.34
CA LYS A 108 8.81 15.41 0.23
C LYS A 108 8.90 14.27 -0.81
N GLN A 109 8.96 13.03 -0.34
CA GLN A 109 9.01 11.83 -1.15
C GLN A 109 7.66 11.59 -1.86
N ILE A 110 6.54 11.82 -1.16
CA ILE A 110 5.19 11.72 -1.75
C ILE A 110 5.00 12.77 -2.84
N GLU A 111 5.37 14.02 -2.59
CA GLU A 111 5.30 15.11 -3.56
C GLU A 111 6.15 14.83 -4.79
N GLY A 112 7.39 14.36 -4.60
CA GLY A 112 8.26 13.93 -5.68
C GLY A 112 7.65 12.81 -6.53
N ALA A 113 7.04 11.82 -5.89
CA ALA A 113 6.35 10.73 -6.59
C ALA A 113 5.13 11.20 -7.39
N VAL A 114 4.37 12.16 -6.86
CA VAL A 114 3.23 12.79 -7.57
C VAL A 114 3.73 13.60 -8.77
N ALA A 115 4.81 14.37 -8.61
CA ALA A 115 5.41 15.14 -9.70
C ALA A 115 5.91 14.22 -10.81
N ALA A 116 6.64 13.15 -10.46
CA ALA A 116 7.11 12.14 -11.42
C ALA A 116 5.96 11.46 -12.18
N PHE A 117 4.84 11.18 -11.49
CA PHE A 117 3.64 10.62 -12.10
C PHE A 117 3.00 11.58 -13.10
N LYS A 118 2.87 12.88 -12.75
CA LYS A 118 2.35 13.91 -13.66
C LYS A 118 3.22 14.07 -14.91
N THR A 119 4.55 14.02 -14.76
CA THR A 119 5.48 14.09 -15.90
C THR A 119 5.30 12.90 -16.85
N ARG A 120 5.07 11.69 -16.32
CA ARG A 120 4.80 10.48 -17.13
C ARG A 120 3.48 10.53 -17.90
N PHE A 121 2.46 11.22 -17.37
CA PHE A 121 1.16 11.38 -18.03
C PHE A 121 1.13 12.45 -19.13
N ARG A 122 2.17 13.30 -19.22
CA ARG A 122 2.27 14.38 -20.20
C ARG A 122 2.94 13.96 -21.52
N LYS A 123 3.13 12.66 -21.74
CA LYS A 123 3.78 12.09 -22.92
C LYS A 123 2.80 11.29 -23.74
#